data_AF-A0A1X9MAF9-F1
#
_entry.id   AF-A0A1X9MAF9-F1
#
_cell.length_a   1.000
_cell.length_b   1.000
_cell.length_c   1.000
_cell.angle_alpha   90.00
_cell.angle_beta   90.00
_cell.angle_gamma   90.00
#
_symmetry.space_group_name_H-M   'P 1'
#
loop_
_entity.id
_entity.type
_entity.pdbx_description
1 polymer ?
#
loop_
_entity_poly.entity_id
_entity_poly.type
_entity_poly.pdbx_seq_one_letter_code
_entity_poly.pdbx_strand_id
1 'polypeptide(L)'
;MSISMEQVQALDILKDSNVRTGKELLNSKFVNWVSVIETPVESFVRKNELVLTSGVGCSQNEQHLYTFVREVIDSHASALAIAIGPYVQEIPKSIIDLANEKRFILIELNWSIRFSEILEQVLELIHEEKRKYFEKIEEIRKSLLDYILSGQSLDLVAEHVSSAIECEVLIADKRGVIRGKSRNVEIDLQDNWLNFMHKQLEEDGIYHTLGDKFKWLQYSNRYALQLTIHSSGNIQGYIVVGGFGPEPFSEEEHQQWLMLLEHVTTAVAIHFLHEQAAKEAEWRLRDDFVWELSRDAIQSNESTLSRAKSLGYQINLPYICIVARPEQLKEGFHSMTHLTITFDHWLHECIRHMEEEAENIAKSMALKSMVTYQQEELIIFLEVNHPDVILQVKTYISKLRARYQFLYPTVSLTWGFRSSTGTHALLLVIKKPTELLKLGEKETDLIRCPYLLTQLPIE
;
A
#
# COMPACT_ATOMS: atom_id res chain seq x y z
N MET A 1 6.03 -5.86 21.45
CA MET A 1 5.12 -6.18 22.58
C MET A 1 5.92 -6.87 23.65
N SER A 2 6.53 -6.09 24.52
CA SER A 2 7.51 -6.54 25.49
C SER A 2 7.66 -5.46 26.56
N ILE A 3 7.81 -5.83 27.82
CA ILE A 3 8.10 -4.86 28.89
C ILE A 3 9.61 -4.75 29.08
N SER A 4 10.13 -3.57 29.41
CA SER A 4 11.55 -3.43 29.73
C SER A 4 11.87 -4.04 31.09
N MET A 5 13.12 -4.45 31.31
CA MET A 5 13.59 -4.88 32.63
C MET A 5 13.53 -3.73 33.66
N GLU A 6 13.57 -2.47 33.22
CA GLU A 6 13.32 -1.30 34.06
C GLU A 6 11.88 -1.29 34.61
N GLN A 7 10.88 -1.56 33.76
CA GLN A 7 9.48 -1.67 34.21
C GLN A 7 9.30 -2.83 35.19
N VAL A 8 9.95 -3.97 34.94
CA VAL A 8 9.94 -5.11 35.86
C VAL A 8 10.58 -4.74 37.20
N GLN A 9 11.76 -4.15 37.19
CA GLN A 9 12.48 -3.75 38.41
C GLN A 9 11.73 -2.69 39.24
N ALA A 10 10.88 -1.88 38.59
CA ALA A 10 10.05 -0.88 39.25
C ALA A 10 8.87 -1.47 40.03
N LEU A 11 8.54 -2.76 39.86
CA LEU A 11 7.49 -3.43 40.62
C LEU A 11 7.79 -3.38 42.13
N ASP A 12 6.75 -3.15 42.93
CA ASP A 12 6.88 -3.06 44.39
C ASP A 12 7.50 -4.31 45.00
N ILE A 13 7.18 -5.49 44.46
CA ILE A 13 7.72 -6.77 44.93
C ILE A 13 9.21 -6.96 44.64
N LEU A 14 9.77 -6.20 43.70
CA LEU A 14 11.19 -6.25 43.33
C LEU A 14 12.00 -5.08 43.89
N LYS A 15 11.40 -4.14 44.65
CA LYS A 15 12.10 -2.99 45.25
C LYS A 15 13.27 -3.40 46.16
N ASP A 16 13.11 -4.49 46.90
CA ASP A 16 14.12 -5.01 47.82
C ASP A 16 15.09 -6.00 47.15
N SER A 17 14.95 -6.23 45.83
CA SER A 17 15.91 -7.02 45.06
C SER A 17 17.16 -6.21 44.72
N ASN A 18 18.29 -6.91 44.55
CA ASN A 18 19.55 -6.26 44.19
C ASN A 18 20.02 -6.72 42.81
N VAL A 19 20.01 -5.80 41.84
CA VAL A 19 20.61 -6.04 40.52
C VAL A 19 22.13 -6.09 40.67
N ARG A 20 22.73 -7.27 40.55
CA ARG A 20 24.17 -7.50 40.72
C ARG A 20 24.97 -7.13 39.47
N THR A 21 24.40 -7.32 38.29
CA THR A 21 25.05 -7.02 36.99
C THR A 21 24.05 -6.43 35.99
N GLY A 22 24.54 -5.71 34.98
CA GLY A 22 23.72 -5.25 33.84
C GLY A 22 22.72 -4.14 34.15
N LYS A 23 22.96 -3.28 35.16
CA LYS A 23 22.06 -2.16 35.50
C LYS A 23 21.84 -1.20 34.33
N GLU A 24 22.88 -0.99 33.52
CA GLU A 24 22.85 -0.18 32.30
C GLU A 24 22.01 -0.78 31.17
N LEU A 25 21.59 -2.05 31.30
CA LEU A 25 20.82 -2.77 30.30
C LEU A 25 19.33 -2.80 30.61
N LEU A 26 18.89 -2.30 31.78
CA LEU A 26 17.49 -2.37 32.21
C LEU A 26 16.51 -1.75 31.17
N ASN A 27 16.94 -0.69 30.48
CA ASN A 27 16.09 0.04 29.54
C ASN A 27 16.17 -0.55 28.12
N SER A 28 17.15 -1.41 27.84
CA SER A 28 17.37 -2.01 26.50
C SER A 28 17.10 -3.52 26.43
N LYS A 29 16.93 -4.19 27.58
CA LYS A 29 16.53 -5.59 27.68
C LYS A 29 15.04 -5.70 27.94
N PHE A 30 14.39 -6.52 27.13
CA PHE A 30 12.94 -6.67 27.08
C PHE A 30 12.50 -8.06 27.55
N VAL A 31 11.36 -8.14 28.23
CA VAL A 31 10.80 -9.38 28.79
C VAL A 31 9.46 -9.67 28.12
N ASN A 32 9.36 -10.90 27.60
CA ASN A 32 8.16 -11.44 26.96
C ASN A 32 7.53 -12.59 27.76
N TRP A 33 8.32 -13.21 28.62
CA TRP A 33 7.99 -14.41 29.37
C TRP A 33 8.63 -14.35 30.75
N VAL A 34 8.01 -15.01 31.72
CA VAL A 34 8.58 -15.23 33.03
C VAL A 34 8.32 -16.67 33.44
N SER A 35 9.32 -17.35 33.98
CA SER A 35 9.21 -18.73 34.41
C SER A 35 10.11 -19.04 35.60
N VAL A 36 9.76 -20.10 36.32
CA VAL A 36 10.62 -20.66 37.37
C VAL A 36 11.33 -21.87 36.77
N ILE A 37 12.66 -21.81 36.70
CA ILE A 37 13.51 -22.86 36.12
C ILE A 37 14.55 -23.29 37.14
N GLU A 38 14.77 -24.59 37.19
CA GLU A 38 15.83 -25.24 37.97
C GLU A 38 16.66 -26.11 37.02
N THR A 39 17.83 -26.57 37.46
CA THR A 39 18.67 -27.45 36.63
C THR A 39 18.00 -28.81 36.37
N PRO A 40 18.18 -29.42 35.18
CA PRO A 40 18.88 -28.90 34.00
C PRO A 40 18.05 -27.86 33.21
N VAL A 41 18.72 -26.90 32.57
CA VAL A 41 18.04 -25.79 31.85
C VAL A 41 17.32 -26.29 30.59
N GLU A 42 17.93 -27.24 29.86
CA GLU A 42 17.47 -27.77 28.56
C GLU A 42 16.85 -26.69 27.63
N SER A 43 16.03 -27.07 26.65
CA SER A 43 15.40 -26.14 25.69
C SER A 43 14.20 -25.36 26.28
N PHE A 44 14.08 -25.28 27.62
CA PHE A 44 12.90 -24.70 28.28
C PHE A 44 12.95 -23.18 28.41
N VAL A 45 14.13 -22.58 28.28
CA VAL A 45 14.32 -21.12 28.33
C VAL A 45 14.19 -20.52 26.93
N ARG A 46 13.34 -19.49 26.82
CA ARG A 46 13.08 -18.75 25.59
C ARG A 46 13.93 -17.49 25.53
N LYS A 47 14.12 -16.99 24.31
CA LYS A 47 14.63 -15.64 24.09
C LYS A 47 13.73 -14.62 24.82
N ASN A 48 14.34 -13.62 25.43
CA ASN A 48 13.67 -12.53 26.14
C ASN A 48 12.84 -12.98 27.36
N GLU A 49 13.28 -14.03 28.05
CA GLU A 49 12.62 -14.54 29.26
C GLU A 49 13.29 -14.02 30.54
N LEU A 50 12.48 -13.71 31.55
CA LEU A 50 12.93 -13.53 32.93
C LEU A 50 12.88 -14.88 33.64
N VAL A 51 14.04 -15.43 33.97
CA VAL A 51 14.12 -16.71 34.68
C VAL A 51 14.22 -16.47 36.18
N LEU A 52 13.38 -17.14 36.96
CA LEU A 52 13.42 -17.17 38.42
C LEU A 52 13.96 -18.54 38.87
N THR A 53 14.87 -18.57 39.85
CA THR A 53 15.41 -19.84 40.36
C THR A 53 15.69 -19.78 41.86
N SER A 54 15.40 -20.87 42.55
CA SER A 54 15.81 -21.10 43.93
C SER A 54 17.23 -21.68 44.02
N GLY A 55 17.76 -22.20 42.91
CA GLY A 55 19.04 -22.88 42.84
C GLY A 55 19.06 -24.22 43.56
N VAL A 56 17.90 -24.83 43.82
CA VAL A 56 17.79 -26.07 44.63
C VAL A 56 18.61 -27.22 44.05
N GLY A 57 18.66 -27.34 42.72
CA GLY A 57 19.46 -28.38 42.06
C GLY A 57 20.96 -28.06 41.94
N CYS A 58 21.38 -26.86 42.34
CA CYS A 58 22.78 -26.42 42.35
C CYS A 58 23.36 -26.34 43.78
N SER A 59 22.61 -26.79 44.78
CA SER A 59 22.96 -26.70 46.19
C SER A 59 24.40 -27.17 46.47
N GLN A 60 25.19 -26.31 47.12
CA GLN A 60 26.58 -26.57 47.55
C GLN A 60 27.59 -26.88 46.44
N ASN A 61 27.25 -26.66 45.16
CA ASN A 61 28.17 -26.85 44.04
C ASN A 61 28.19 -25.62 43.12
N GLU A 62 29.18 -24.75 43.34
CA GLU A 62 29.41 -23.54 42.54
C GLU A 62 29.52 -23.86 41.03
N GLN A 63 30.13 -24.98 40.66
CA GLN A 63 30.30 -25.36 39.26
C GLN A 63 28.97 -25.70 38.58
N HIS A 64 28.02 -26.29 39.32
CA HIS A 64 26.67 -26.56 38.79
C HIS A 64 25.91 -25.25 38.60
N LEU A 65 25.98 -24.33 39.56
CA LEU A 65 25.33 -23.03 39.43
C LEU A 65 25.93 -22.23 38.27
N TYR A 66 27.26 -22.22 38.12
CA TYR A 66 27.94 -21.60 36.99
C TYR A 66 27.46 -22.16 35.63
N THR A 67 27.34 -23.49 35.54
CA THR A 67 26.86 -24.16 34.32
C THR A 67 25.42 -23.79 34.00
N PHE A 68 24.55 -23.78 35.01
CA PHE A 68 23.16 -23.36 34.89
C PHE A 68 23.05 -21.90 34.38
N VAL A 69 23.78 -20.96 35.01
CA VAL A 69 23.74 -19.55 34.58
C VAL A 69 24.23 -19.39 33.15
N ARG A 70 25.30 -20.09 32.76
CA ARG A 70 25.80 -20.09 31.37
C ARG A 70 24.72 -20.56 30.39
N GLU A 71 24.04 -21.67 30.69
CA GLU A 71 22.97 -22.21 29.84
C GLU A 71 21.79 -21.23 29.69
N VAL A 72 21.38 -20.57 30.77
CA VAL A 72 20.33 -19.53 30.72
C VAL A 72 20.74 -18.36 29.81
N ILE A 73 22.00 -17.92 29.90
CA ILE A 73 22.55 -16.85 29.05
C ILE A 73 22.57 -17.29 27.58
N ASP A 74 23.06 -18.50 27.33
CA ASP A 74 23.18 -19.06 25.98
C ASP A 74 21.81 -19.25 25.31
N SER A 75 20.73 -19.45 26.09
CA SER A 75 19.33 -19.45 25.62
C SER A 75 18.74 -18.07 25.33
N HIS A 76 19.53 -17.00 25.49
CA HIS A 76 19.14 -15.61 25.19
C HIS A 76 18.02 -15.09 26.10
N ALA A 77 17.98 -15.56 27.35
CA ALA A 77 17.16 -14.95 28.39
C ALA A 77 17.52 -13.46 28.57
N SER A 78 16.58 -12.67 29.09
CA SER A 78 16.80 -11.26 29.38
C SER A 78 17.45 -11.03 30.73
N ALA A 79 17.05 -11.83 31.72
CA ALA A 79 17.58 -11.74 33.08
C ALA A 79 17.40 -13.06 33.83
N LEU A 80 18.25 -13.26 34.84
CA LEU A 80 18.11 -14.34 35.82
C LEU A 80 17.99 -13.72 37.22
N ALA A 81 16.96 -14.13 37.95
CA ALA A 81 16.76 -13.74 39.34
C ALA A 81 16.93 -14.97 40.26
N ILE A 82 17.93 -14.92 41.14
CA ILE A 82 18.30 -16.02 42.04
C ILE A 82 17.82 -15.67 43.46
N ALA A 83 17.00 -16.54 44.05
CA ALA A 83 16.61 -16.39 45.46
C ALA A 83 17.73 -16.86 46.39
N ILE A 84 18.20 -15.96 47.24
CA ILE A 84 19.29 -16.21 48.19
C ILE A 84 18.75 -16.66 49.53
N GLY A 85 19.13 -17.86 49.96
CA GLY A 85 18.66 -18.52 51.16
C GLY A 85 19.27 -19.92 51.36
N PRO A 86 18.46 -20.97 51.54
CA PRO A 86 18.93 -22.29 51.97
C PRO A 86 19.78 -23.04 50.94
N TYR A 87 19.56 -22.81 49.64
CA TYR A 87 20.25 -23.54 48.55
C TYR A 87 21.44 -22.75 47.97
N VAL A 88 21.27 -21.44 47.85
CA VAL A 88 22.32 -20.50 47.42
C VAL A 88 22.44 -19.44 48.50
N GLN A 89 23.55 -19.45 49.26
CA GLN A 89 23.75 -18.48 50.36
C GLN A 89 24.26 -17.12 49.89
N GLU A 90 25.03 -17.11 48.80
CA GLU A 90 25.54 -15.92 48.13
C GLU A 90 25.82 -16.29 46.66
N ILE A 91 25.69 -15.34 45.74
CA ILE A 91 26.06 -15.53 44.35
C ILE A 91 27.60 -15.49 44.24
N PRO A 92 28.25 -16.59 43.81
CA PRO A 92 29.70 -16.63 43.71
C PRO A 92 30.25 -15.60 42.72
N LYS A 93 31.44 -15.07 43.01
CA LYS A 93 32.09 -14.04 42.18
C LYS A 93 32.30 -14.49 40.73
N SER A 94 32.61 -15.76 40.52
CA SER A 94 32.77 -16.38 39.19
C SER A 94 31.54 -16.19 38.30
N ILE A 95 30.33 -16.23 38.89
CA ILE A 95 29.05 -16.06 38.19
C ILE A 95 28.78 -14.59 37.89
N ILE A 96 29.11 -13.70 38.83
CA ILE A 96 29.02 -12.26 38.63
C ILE A 96 29.95 -11.82 37.49
N ASP A 97 31.17 -12.34 37.47
CA ASP A 97 32.15 -12.05 36.42
C ASP A 97 31.66 -12.57 35.05
N LEU A 98 31.10 -13.80 35.00
CA LEU A 98 30.46 -14.35 33.78
C LEU A 98 29.32 -13.46 33.28
N ALA A 99 28.41 -13.05 34.16
CA ALA A 99 27.26 -12.23 33.79
C ALA A 99 27.70 -10.84 33.29
N ASN A 100 28.74 -10.24 33.87
CA ASN A 100 29.32 -8.99 33.39
C ASN A 100 29.96 -9.15 32.01
N GLU A 101 30.78 -10.20 31.80
CA GLU A 101 31.41 -10.48 30.51
C GLU A 101 30.36 -10.64 29.40
N LYS A 102 29.28 -11.37 29.70
CA LYS A 102 28.19 -11.63 28.76
C LYS A 102 27.15 -10.51 28.67
N ARG A 103 27.32 -9.41 29.42
CA ARG A 103 26.37 -8.29 29.51
C ARG A 103 24.94 -8.80 29.78
N PHE A 104 24.81 -9.54 30.88
CA PHE A 104 23.58 -10.18 31.31
C PHE A 104 23.10 -9.63 32.65
N ILE A 105 21.79 -9.52 32.82
CA ILE A 105 21.17 -8.97 34.03
C ILE A 105 21.01 -10.10 35.04
N LEU A 106 21.74 -9.99 36.15
CA LEU A 106 21.65 -10.92 37.27
C LEU A 106 21.03 -10.19 38.48
N ILE A 107 19.95 -10.75 39.01
CA ILE A 107 19.18 -10.16 40.11
C ILE A 107 19.25 -11.10 41.30
N GLU A 108 19.49 -10.53 42.47
CA GLU A 108 19.41 -11.21 43.75
C GLU A 108 18.05 -10.94 44.38
N LEU A 109 17.33 -12.02 44.70
CA LEU A 109 16.03 -11.99 45.34
C LEU A 109 16.13 -12.45 46.80
N ASN A 110 15.34 -11.83 47.67
CA ASN A 110 15.17 -12.29 49.04
C ASN A 110 14.35 -13.58 49.08
N TRP A 111 14.81 -14.61 49.79
CA TRP A 111 14.11 -15.90 49.96
C TRP A 111 12.65 -15.79 50.44
N SER A 112 12.32 -14.72 51.16
CA SER A 112 10.96 -14.50 51.68
C SER A 112 9.93 -14.18 50.59
N ILE A 113 10.37 -13.77 49.40
CA ILE A 113 9.49 -13.40 48.29
C ILE A 113 9.04 -14.66 47.56
N ARG A 114 7.72 -14.84 47.38
CA ARG A 114 7.18 -15.98 46.64
C ARG A 114 7.31 -15.76 45.14
N PHE A 115 7.89 -16.71 44.42
CA PHE A 115 7.95 -16.65 42.96
C PHE A 115 6.58 -16.57 42.29
N SER A 116 5.54 -17.14 42.90
CA SER A 116 4.16 -17.02 42.40
C SER A 116 3.70 -15.57 42.33
N GLU A 117 4.07 -14.73 43.30
CA GLU A 117 3.69 -13.32 43.35
C GLU A 117 4.48 -12.51 42.30
N ILE A 118 5.76 -12.84 42.10
CA ILE A 118 6.57 -12.23 41.03
C ILE A 118 6.00 -12.60 39.65
N LEU A 119 5.72 -13.89 39.43
CA LEU A 119 5.11 -14.40 38.21
C LEU A 119 3.80 -13.67 37.89
N GLU A 120 2.91 -13.56 38.88
CA GLU A 120 1.62 -12.89 38.73
C GLU A 120 1.78 -11.44 38.29
N GLN A 121 2.59 -10.63 38.99
CA GLN A 121 2.76 -9.21 38.66
C GLN A 121 3.46 -9.00 37.32
N VAL A 122 4.47 -9.80 36.98
CA VAL A 122 5.17 -9.68 35.70
C VAL A 122 4.25 -10.09 34.55
N LEU A 123 3.48 -11.18 34.69
CA LEU A 123 2.50 -11.57 33.69
C LEU A 123 1.37 -10.55 33.54
N GLU A 124 0.91 -9.95 34.64
CA GLU A 124 -0.09 -8.89 34.61
C GLU A 124 0.41 -7.66 33.84
N LEU A 125 1.65 -7.22 34.08
CA LEU A 125 2.29 -6.16 33.29
C LEU A 125 2.39 -6.51 31.80
N ILE A 126 2.84 -7.72 31.47
CA ILE A 126 2.93 -8.19 30.07
C ILE A 126 1.53 -8.18 29.42
N HIS A 127 0.51 -8.64 30.15
CA HIS A 127 -0.87 -8.66 29.66
C HIS A 127 -1.47 -7.25 29.52
N GLU A 128 -1.14 -6.33 30.42
CA GLU A 128 -1.62 -4.95 30.36
C GLU A 128 -1.03 -4.22 29.13
N GLU A 129 0.26 -4.37 28.87
CA GLU A 129 0.89 -3.82 27.66
C GLU A 129 0.26 -4.40 26.38
N LYS A 130 0.03 -5.72 26.36
CA LYS A 130 -0.70 -6.35 25.24
C LYS A 130 -2.11 -5.79 25.08
N ARG A 131 -2.84 -5.59 26.19
CA ARG A 131 -4.20 -5.06 26.17
C ARG A 131 -4.24 -3.65 25.62
N LYS A 132 -3.39 -2.75 26.11
CA LYS A 132 -3.25 -1.37 25.61
C LYS A 132 -2.97 -1.35 24.10
N TYR A 133 -2.10 -2.24 23.65
CA TYR A 133 -1.79 -2.38 22.23
C TYR A 133 -3.00 -2.83 21.40
N PHE A 134 -3.75 -3.84 21.85
CA PHE A 134 -4.96 -4.30 21.16
C PHE A 134 -6.09 -3.27 21.18
N GLU A 135 -6.28 -2.56 22.30
CA GLU A 135 -7.26 -1.48 22.41
C GLU A 135 -6.96 -0.37 21.40
N LYS A 136 -5.68 0.00 21.25
CA LYS A 136 -5.23 0.99 20.25
C LYS A 136 -5.53 0.54 18.82
N ILE A 137 -5.27 -0.74 18.49
CA ILE A 137 -5.61 -1.30 17.17
C ILE A 137 -7.10 -1.23 16.92
N GLU A 138 -7.92 -1.62 17.90
CA GLU A 138 -9.37 -1.63 17.78
C GLU A 138 -9.95 -0.22 17.61
N GLU A 139 -9.38 0.76 18.30
CA GLU A 139 -9.76 2.17 18.15
C GLU A 139 -9.47 2.70 16.74
N ILE A 140 -8.28 2.43 16.21
CA ILE A 140 -7.91 2.76 14.83
C ILE A 140 -8.86 2.07 13.85
N ARG A 141 -9.15 0.78 14.05
CA ARG A 141 -10.03 0.01 13.15
C ARG A 141 -11.45 0.59 13.11
N LYS A 142 -12.04 0.86 14.27
CA LYS A 142 -13.43 1.34 14.37
C LYS A 142 -13.58 2.73 13.77
N SER A 143 -12.69 3.64 14.13
CA SER A 143 -12.68 5.00 13.59
C SER A 143 -12.49 5.01 12.08
N LEU A 144 -11.56 4.21 11.54
CA LEU A 144 -11.34 4.08 10.10
C LEU A 144 -12.61 3.67 9.35
N LEU A 145 -13.36 2.69 9.87
CA LEU A 145 -14.64 2.29 9.26
C LEU A 145 -15.64 3.45 9.24
N ASP A 146 -15.75 4.21 10.33
CA ASP A 146 -16.64 5.38 10.39
C ASP A 146 -16.22 6.47 9.39
N TYR A 147 -14.92 6.73 9.23
CA TYR A 147 -14.38 7.65 8.21
C TYR A 147 -14.75 7.22 6.79
N ILE A 148 -14.66 5.93 6.50
CA ILE A 148 -14.95 5.38 5.16
C ILE A 148 -16.45 5.40 4.86
N LEU A 149 -17.28 4.99 5.83
CA LEU A 149 -18.73 4.97 5.69
C LEU A 149 -19.33 6.37 5.58
N SER A 150 -18.69 7.38 6.18
CA SER A 150 -19.10 8.78 6.05
C SER A 150 -18.60 9.47 4.77
N GLY A 151 -17.87 8.75 3.91
CA GLY A 151 -17.41 9.28 2.61
C GLY A 151 -16.33 10.36 2.73
N GLN A 152 -15.53 10.33 3.79
CA GLN A 152 -14.48 11.33 4.00
C GLN A 152 -13.29 11.13 3.04
N SER A 153 -12.50 12.19 2.85
CA SER A 153 -11.32 12.13 1.98
C SER A 153 -10.22 11.26 2.57
N LEU A 154 -9.41 10.67 1.70
CA LEU A 154 -8.26 9.86 2.10
C LEU A 154 -7.18 10.66 2.85
N ASP A 155 -7.14 11.98 2.70
CA ASP A 155 -6.28 12.84 3.53
C ASP A 155 -6.65 12.78 5.02
N LEU A 156 -7.96 12.77 5.34
CA LEU A 156 -8.41 12.67 6.74
C LEU A 156 -8.14 11.28 7.30
N VAL A 157 -8.29 10.25 6.48
CA VAL A 157 -7.91 8.88 6.82
C VAL A 157 -6.41 8.80 7.12
N ALA A 158 -5.56 9.33 6.24
CA ALA A 158 -4.12 9.33 6.43
C ALA A 158 -3.71 10.12 7.68
N GLU A 159 -4.32 11.29 7.93
CA GLU A 159 -4.07 12.10 9.13
C GLU A 159 -4.45 11.38 10.42
N HIS A 160 -5.58 10.66 10.41
CA HIS A 160 -6.03 9.91 11.57
C HIS A 160 -5.06 8.75 11.90
N VAL A 161 -4.68 7.97 10.89
CA VAL A 161 -3.69 6.89 11.06
C VAL A 161 -2.37 7.47 11.55
N SER A 162 -1.88 8.54 10.89
CA SER A 162 -0.65 9.23 11.26
C SER A 162 -0.65 9.70 12.71
N SER A 163 -1.75 10.26 13.19
CA SER A 163 -1.88 10.70 14.60
C SER A 163 -1.85 9.53 15.58
N ALA A 164 -2.42 8.38 15.20
CA ALA A 164 -2.45 7.20 16.05
C ALA A 164 -1.09 6.50 16.13
N ILE A 165 -0.34 6.44 15.02
CA ILE A 165 0.95 5.74 14.95
C ILE A 165 2.17 6.66 15.08
N GLU A 166 1.96 7.97 15.13
CA GLU A 166 2.99 9.02 15.21
C GLU A 166 4.02 8.96 14.07
N CYS A 167 3.57 8.60 12.86
CA CYS A 167 4.42 8.46 11.67
C CYS A 167 3.86 9.23 10.47
N GLU A 168 4.67 9.43 9.44
CA GLU A 168 4.22 9.97 8.15
C GLU A 168 3.37 8.92 7.43
N VAL A 169 2.22 9.28 6.85
CA VAL A 169 1.35 8.33 6.15
C VAL A 169 0.94 8.89 4.79
N LEU A 170 1.21 8.11 3.75
CA LEU A 170 0.85 8.39 2.38
C LEU A 170 0.03 7.22 1.82
N ILE A 171 -1.05 7.53 1.12
CA ILE A 171 -1.93 6.55 0.46
C ILE A 171 -1.94 6.84 -1.03
N ALA A 172 -1.68 5.82 -1.84
CA ALA A 172 -1.62 5.92 -3.29
C ALA A 172 -2.47 4.84 -3.99
N ASP A 173 -2.93 5.14 -5.21
CA ASP A 173 -3.60 4.16 -6.07
C ASP A 173 -2.59 3.18 -6.72
N LYS A 174 -3.08 2.18 -7.46
CA LYS A 174 -2.24 1.21 -8.18
C LYS A 174 -1.31 1.78 -9.26
N ARG A 175 -1.50 3.06 -9.65
CA ARG A 175 -0.59 3.78 -10.57
C ARG A 175 0.47 4.58 -9.81
N GLY A 176 0.48 4.51 -8.48
CA GLY A 176 1.36 5.31 -7.62
C GLY A 176 0.90 6.74 -7.39
N VAL A 177 -0.29 7.13 -7.89
CA VAL A 177 -0.82 8.49 -7.71
C VAL A 177 -1.26 8.65 -6.25
N ILE A 178 -0.74 9.67 -5.58
CA ILE A 178 -1.09 9.98 -4.19
C ILE A 178 -2.56 10.41 -4.13
N ARG A 179 -3.36 9.65 -3.38
CA ARG A 179 -4.79 9.90 -3.17
C ARG A 179 -5.10 10.53 -1.81
N GLY A 180 -4.20 10.39 -0.85
CA GLY A 180 -4.28 11.05 0.45
C GLY A 180 -2.95 11.03 1.18
N LYS A 181 -2.69 12.04 2.01
CA LYS A 181 -1.48 12.10 2.85
C LYS A 181 -1.74 12.82 4.17
N SER A 182 -1.00 12.44 5.19
CA SER A 182 -0.95 13.19 6.45
C SER A 182 -0.13 14.47 6.29
N ARG A 183 -0.39 15.45 7.16
CA ARG A 183 0.23 16.78 7.11
C ARG A 183 1.72 16.79 7.40
N ASN A 184 2.20 15.80 8.16
CA ASN A 184 3.61 15.65 8.50
C ASN A 184 4.45 15.00 7.38
N VAL A 185 3.84 14.53 6.28
CA VAL A 185 4.58 13.93 5.16
C VAL A 185 5.52 14.96 4.54
N GLU A 186 6.81 14.65 4.56
CA GLU A 186 7.85 15.48 3.96
C GLU A 186 7.77 15.45 2.42
N ILE A 187 8.29 16.50 1.77
CA ILE A 187 8.34 16.55 0.29
C ILE A 187 9.27 15.45 -0.24
N ASP A 188 10.37 15.18 0.46
CA ASP A 188 11.34 14.16 0.06
C ASP A 188 10.72 12.75 0.00
N LEU A 189 9.85 12.39 0.95
CA LEU A 189 9.14 11.10 0.92
C LEU A 189 8.23 11.00 -0.32
N GLN A 190 7.54 12.08 -0.68
CA GLN A 190 6.67 12.12 -1.86
C GLN A 190 7.47 11.93 -3.15
N ASP A 191 8.59 12.64 -3.29
CA ASP A 191 9.44 12.56 -4.49
C ASP A 191 10.09 11.18 -4.61
N ASN A 192 10.57 10.60 -3.51
CA ASN A 192 11.12 9.24 -3.50
C ASN A 192 10.06 8.18 -3.81
N TRP A 193 8.83 8.34 -3.29
CA TRP A 193 7.71 7.47 -3.64
C TRP A 193 7.42 7.50 -5.15
N LEU A 194 7.33 8.70 -5.74
CA LEU A 194 7.08 8.85 -7.18
C LEU A 194 8.18 8.21 -8.03
N ASN A 195 9.45 8.41 -7.65
CA ASN A 195 10.60 7.82 -8.34
C ASN A 195 10.61 6.28 -8.21
N PHE A 196 10.27 5.77 -7.03
CA PHE A 196 10.16 4.34 -6.78
C PHE A 196 9.06 3.71 -7.65
N MET A 197 7.87 4.31 -7.67
CA MET A 197 6.76 3.84 -8.49
C MET A 197 7.03 3.95 -9.98
N HIS A 198 7.72 5.00 -10.43
CA HIS A 198 8.09 5.13 -11.84
C HIS A 198 8.94 3.95 -12.30
N LYS A 199 10.01 3.63 -11.57
CA LYS A 199 10.89 2.48 -11.91
C LYS A 199 10.13 1.17 -11.90
N GLN A 200 9.30 0.95 -10.88
CA GLN A 200 8.51 -0.27 -10.73
C GLN A 200 7.44 -0.41 -11.84
N LEU A 201 6.85 0.69 -12.32
CA LEU A 201 5.93 0.67 -13.45
C LEU A 201 6.65 0.48 -14.79
N GLU A 202 7.86 1.02 -14.97
CA GLU A 202 8.68 0.76 -16.17
C GLU A 202 9.09 -0.72 -16.30
N GLU A 203 9.42 -1.35 -15.17
CA GLU A 203 9.86 -2.74 -15.14
C GLU A 203 8.68 -3.72 -15.26
N ASP A 204 7.64 -3.55 -14.44
CA ASP A 204 6.60 -4.55 -14.26
C ASP A 204 5.19 -4.11 -14.68
N GLY A 205 4.98 -2.83 -15.02
CA GLY A 205 3.66 -2.26 -15.31
C GLY A 205 2.71 -2.20 -14.11
N ILE A 206 1.42 -1.91 -14.36
CA ILE A 206 0.42 -1.77 -13.28
C ILE A 206 0.12 -3.12 -12.61
N TYR A 207 0.15 -4.22 -13.35
CA TYR A 207 -0.21 -5.55 -12.86
C TYR A 207 1.04 -6.40 -12.60
N HIS A 208 1.67 -6.22 -11.44
CA HIS A 208 2.85 -6.96 -11.03
C HIS A 208 2.61 -7.84 -9.80
N THR A 209 3.49 -8.83 -9.61
CA THR A 209 3.48 -9.65 -8.39
C THR A 209 4.40 -9.03 -7.37
N LEU A 210 3.85 -8.63 -6.23
CA LEU A 210 4.64 -8.45 -5.03
C LEU A 210 4.61 -9.78 -4.26
N GLY A 211 5.69 -10.55 -4.39
CA GLY A 211 5.92 -11.73 -3.53
C GLY A 211 6.06 -11.33 -2.06
N ASP A 212 6.58 -10.13 -1.82
CA ASP A 212 6.70 -9.53 -0.50
C ASP A 212 5.50 -8.64 -0.23
N LYS A 213 4.81 -8.85 0.91
CA LYS A 213 3.68 -8.00 1.35
C LYS A 213 4.08 -6.53 1.59
N PHE A 214 5.38 -6.26 1.61
CA PHE A 214 5.93 -4.95 1.90
C PHE A 214 7.27 -4.72 1.20
N LYS A 215 7.66 -3.45 1.05
CA LYS A 215 9.00 -3.04 0.64
C LYS A 215 9.48 -1.86 1.48
N TRP A 216 10.79 -1.73 1.58
CA TRP A 216 11.43 -0.61 2.23
C TRP A 216 11.85 0.45 1.20
N LEU A 217 11.56 1.71 1.50
CA LEU A 217 12.02 2.87 0.75
C LEU A 217 12.95 3.69 1.65
N GLN A 218 14.09 4.09 1.12
CA GLN A 218 15.01 4.97 1.84
C GLN A 218 14.83 6.41 1.36
N TYR A 219 14.75 7.37 2.29
CA TYR A 219 14.62 8.80 2.00
C TYR A 219 15.24 9.61 3.15
N SER A 220 15.92 10.73 2.88
CA SER A 220 16.52 11.61 3.92
C SER A 220 17.20 10.92 5.12
N ASN A 221 17.93 9.82 4.89
CA ASN A 221 18.57 9.00 5.94
C ASN A 221 17.59 8.35 6.95
N ARG A 222 16.36 8.10 6.49
CA ARG A 222 15.26 7.40 7.14
C ARG A 222 14.74 6.31 6.23
N TYR A 223 13.92 5.44 6.80
CA TYR A 223 13.21 4.41 6.06
C TYR A 223 11.69 4.63 6.10
N ALA A 224 11.03 4.23 5.03
CA ALA A 224 9.59 4.14 4.91
C ALA A 224 9.19 2.71 4.54
N LEU A 225 8.12 2.22 5.17
CA LEU A 225 7.53 0.92 4.93
C LEU A 225 6.36 1.09 3.95
N GLN A 226 6.47 0.48 2.78
CA GLN A 226 5.35 0.36 1.84
C GLN A 226 4.64 -0.97 2.07
N LEU A 227 3.32 -0.94 2.22
CA LEU A 227 2.46 -2.13 2.20
C LEU A 227 1.50 -2.06 1.01
N THR A 228 1.17 -3.23 0.48
CA THR A 228 0.21 -3.37 -0.62
C THR A 228 -1.22 -3.42 -0.09
N ILE A 229 -2.11 -2.72 -0.79
CA ILE A 229 -3.54 -2.79 -0.53
C ILE A 229 -4.12 -3.80 -1.52
N HIS A 230 -4.59 -4.94 -1.01
CA HIS A 230 -5.16 -6.01 -1.83
C HIS A 230 -6.69 -6.06 -1.71
N SER A 231 -7.36 -6.35 -2.82
CA SER A 231 -8.77 -6.72 -2.85
C SER A 231 -9.00 -7.72 -3.97
N SER A 232 -9.79 -8.78 -3.69
CA SER A 232 -10.16 -9.82 -4.65
C SER A 232 -8.97 -10.40 -5.43
N GLY A 233 -7.81 -10.51 -4.77
CA GLY A 233 -6.59 -11.07 -5.35
C GLY A 233 -5.82 -10.15 -6.31
N ASN A 234 -6.14 -8.86 -6.35
CA ASN A 234 -5.42 -7.84 -7.11
C ASN A 234 -4.93 -6.68 -6.21
N ILE A 235 -3.90 -5.97 -6.64
CA ILE A 235 -3.42 -4.75 -5.99
C ILE A 235 -4.34 -3.58 -6.36
N GLN A 236 -4.85 -2.90 -5.34
CA GLN A 236 -5.68 -1.70 -5.47
C GLN A 236 -4.88 -0.42 -5.29
N GLY A 237 -3.78 -0.50 -4.53
CA GLY A 237 -2.90 0.62 -4.26
C GLY A 237 -1.91 0.32 -3.16
N TYR A 238 -1.42 1.37 -2.52
CA TYR A 238 -0.32 1.30 -1.57
C TYR A 238 -0.56 2.22 -0.38
N ILE A 239 -0.08 1.78 0.78
CA ILE A 239 0.13 2.65 1.93
C ILE A 239 1.62 2.72 2.20
N VAL A 240 2.14 3.92 2.42
CA VAL A 240 3.56 4.18 2.72
C VAL A 240 3.61 4.88 4.05
N VAL A 241 4.30 4.26 5.01
CA VAL A 241 4.51 4.79 6.36
C VAL A 241 5.96 5.20 6.49
N GLY A 242 6.23 6.49 6.70
CA GLY A 242 7.57 7.05 6.86
C GLY A 242 7.85 7.46 8.31
N GLY A 243 9.09 7.89 8.57
CA GLY A 243 9.54 8.40 9.86
C GLY A 243 10.35 7.39 10.66
N PHE A 244 10.67 6.24 10.07
CA PHE A 244 11.50 5.23 10.72
C PHE A 244 12.97 5.65 10.74
N GLY A 245 13.72 5.07 11.67
CA GLY A 245 15.14 5.38 11.90
C GLY A 245 16.04 5.12 10.68
N PRO A 246 17.36 5.26 10.86
CA PRO A 246 18.33 5.11 9.77
C PRO A 246 18.55 3.65 9.35
N GLU A 247 17.87 2.69 9.98
CA GLU A 247 17.92 1.27 9.64
C GLU A 247 16.50 0.67 9.69
N PRO A 248 16.21 -0.35 8.86
CA PRO A 248 14.97 -1.12 8.97
C PRO A 248 14.80 -1.79 10.33
N PHE A 249 13.55 -2.11 10.67
CA PHE A 249 13.21 -2.80 11.91
C PHE A 249 13.84 -4.18 12.06
N SER A 250 13.97 -4.61 13.32
CA SER A 250 14.14 -6.03 13.63
C SER A 250 12.90 -6.84 13.23
N GLU A 251 13.05 -8.15 13.03
CA GLU A 251 11.95 -9.04 12.62
C GLU A 251 10.72 -8.97 13.56
N GLU A 252 10.96 -8.78 14.87
CA GLU A 252 9.89 -8.71 15.88
C GLU A 252 9.11 -7.39 15.83
N GLU A 253 9.77 -6.28 15.56
CA GLU A 253 9.13 -4.97 15.35
C GLU A 253 8.37 -4.96 14.02
N HIS A 254 8.94 -5.61 13.00
CA HIS A 254 8.34 -5.73 11.68
C HIS A 254 6.96 -6.42 11.74
N GLN A 255 6.84 -7.55 12.44
CA GLN A 255 5.55 -8.25 12.59
C GLN A 255 4.50 -7.39 13.30
N GLN A 256 4.91 -6.55 14.26
CA GLN A 256 3.99 -5.64 14.96
C GLN A 256 3.44 -4.56 14.05
N TRP A 257 4.29 -3.98 13.19
CA TRP A 257 3.85 -2.99 12.21
C TRP A 257 2.96 -3.59 11.13
N LEU A 258 3.25 -4.82 10.68
CA LEU A 258 2.37 -5.54 9.76
C LEU A 258 0.97 -5.74 10.36
N MET A 259 0.87 -6.25 11.60
CA MET A 259 -0.42 -6.46 12.27
C MET A 259 -1.20 -5.15 12.46
N LEU A 260 -0.51 -4.08 12.84
CA LEU A 260 -1.11 -2.75 13.01
C LEU A 260 -1.67 -2.21 11.68
N LEU A 261 -0.90 -2.32 10.60
CA LEU A 261 -1.23 -1.73 9.32
C LEU A 261 -2.15 -2.61 8.46
N GLU A 262 -2.30 -3.90 8.75
CA GLU A 262 -3.23 -4.79 8.04
C GLU A 262 -4.69 -4.34 8.13
N HIS A 263 -5.10 -3.81 9.29
CA HIS A 263 -6.43 -3.24 9.45
C HIS A 263 -6.60 -1.94 8.64
N VAL A 264 -5.52 -1.15 8.53
CA VAL A 264 -5.52 0.08 7.74
C VAL A 264 -5.62 -0.23 6.25
N THR A 265 -4.82 -1.16 5.74
CA THR A 265 -4.88 -1.56 4.32
C THR A 265 -6.25 -2.12 3.95
N THR A 266 -6.85 -2.93 4.82
CA THR A 266 -8.21 -3.47 4.63
C THR A 266 -9.25 -2.35 4.56
N ALA A 267 -9.17 -1.37 5.46
CA ALA A 267 -10.07 -0.22 5.48
C ALA A 267 -9.93 0.61 4.19
N VAL A 268 -8.70 0.95 3.79
CA VAL A 268 -8.46 1.70 2.54
C VAL A 268 -8.90 0.91 1.31
N ALA A 269 -8.78 -0.43 1.31
CA ALA A 269 -9.32 -1.28 0.25
C ALA A 269 -10.85 -1.10 0.10
N ILE A 270 -11.60 -1.07 1.20
CA ILE A 270 -13.06 -0.82 1.18
C ILE A 270 -13.36 0.56 0.60
N HIS A 271 -12.58 1.58 0.97
CA HIS A 271 -12.73 2.92 0.40
C HIS A 271 -12.55 2.93 -1.12
N PHE A 272 -11.48 2.30 -1.62
CA PHE A 272 -11.25 2.18 -3.07
C PHE A 272 -12.36 1.41 -3.78
N LEU A 273 -12.89 0.35 -3.18
CA LEU A 273 -14.03 -0.40 -3.75
C LEU A 273 -15.30 0.47 -3.82
N HIS A 274 -15.60 1.23 -2.77
CA HIS A 274 -16.74 2.15 -2.77
C HIS A 274 -16.58 3.26 -3.83
N GLU A 275 -15.40 3.86 -3.91
CA GLU A 275 -15.10 4.87 -4.93
C GLU A 275 -15.22 4.30 -6.35
N GLN A 276 -14.65 3.12 -6.58
CA GLN A 276 -14.71 2.43 -7.87
C GLN A 276 -16.15 2.09 -8.24
N ALA A 277 -16.98 1.63 -7.31
CA ALA A 277 -18.39 1.35 -7.56
C ALA A 277 -19.19 2.62 -7.95
N ALA A 278 -18.94 3.75 -7.27
CA ALA A 278 -19.55 5.03 -7.61
C ALA A 278 -19.11 5.51 -9.00
N LYS A 279 -17.81 5.42 -9.28
CA LYS A 279 -17.22 5.79 -10.58
C LYS A 279 -17.74 4.91 -11.72
N GLU A 280 -17.92 3.61 -11.46
CA GLU A 280 -18.48 2.68 -12.45
C GLU A 280 -19.94 2.98 -12.76
N ALA A 281 -20.75 3.36 -11.77
CA ALA A 281 -22.12 3.81 -12.00
C ALA A 281 -22.16 5.10 -12.86
N GLU A 282 -21.27 6.05 -12.60
CA GLU A 282 -21.12 7.26 -13.43
C GLU A 282 -20.70 6.92 -14.86
N TRP A 283 -19.69 6.06 -15.03
CA TRP A 283 -19.22 5.64 -16.34
C TRP A 283 -20.30 4.93 -17.15
N ARG A 284 -21.11 4.06 -16.54
CA ARG A 284 -22.24 3.42 -17.23
C ARG A 284 -23.23 4.46 -17.79
N LEU A 285 -23.55 5.49 -17.02
CA LEU A 285 -24.42 6.59 -17.48
C LEU A 285 -23.79 7.39 -18.62
N ARG A 286 -22.46 7.58 -18.58
CA ARG A 286 -21.69 8.26 -19.63
C ARG A 286 -21.65 7.43 -20.92
N ASP A 287 -21.41 6.13 -20.82
CA ASP A 287 -21.42 5.20 -21.95
C ASP A 287 -22.78 5.15 -22.63
N ASP A 288 -23.85 4.97 -21.84
CA ASP A 288 -25.23 4.97 -22.35
C ASP A 288 -25.55 6.27 -23.10
N PHE A 289 -25.11 7.41 -22.55
CA PHE A 289 -25.33 8.71 -23.19
C PHE A 289 -24.57 8.87 -24.52
N VAL A 290 -23.27 8.52 -24.56
CA VAL A 290 -22.49 8.57 -25.81
C VAL A 290 -23.07 7.60 -26.85
N TRP A 291 -23.56 6.45 -26.41
CA TRP A 291 -24.23 5.49 -27.27
C TRP A 291 -25.61 5.95 -27.76
N GLU A 292 -26.37 6.70 -26.97
CA GLU A 292 -27.62 7.31 -27.43
C GLU A 292 -27.37 8.41 -28.48
N LEU A 293 -26.33 9.24 -28.28
CA LEU A 293 -25.89 10.23 -29.29
C LEU A 293 -25.54 9.57 -30.63
N SER A 294 -25.10 8.31 -30.57
CA SER A 294 -24.72 7.46 -31.69
C SER A 294 -25.87 7.12 -32.63
N ARG A 295 -27.07 6.93 -32.09
CA ARG A 295 -28.18 6.27 -32.77
C ARG A 295 -29.15 7.21 -33.50
N ASP A 296 -28.75 8.45 -33.79
CA ASP A 296 -29.62 9.45 -34.46
C ASP A 296 -30.93 9.75 -33.71
N ALA A 297 -31.08 9.23 -32.48
CA ALA A 297 -32.33 9.24 -31.71
C ALA A 297 -32.56 10.58 -30.99
N ILE A 298 -31.61 11.50 -31.09
CA ILE A 298 -31.63 12.73 -30.35
C ILE A 298 -31.77 13.90 -31.33
N GLN A 299 -33.00 14.37 -31.50
CA GLN A 299 -33.21 15.76 -31.87
C GLN A 299 -32.51 16.62 -30.80
N SER A 300 -31.77 17.64 -31.23
CA SER A 300 -31.06 18.61 -30.36
C SER A 300 -32.08 19.39 -29.51
N ASN A 301 -32.63 18.70 -28.51
CA ASN A 301 -33.63 19.20 -27.61
C ASN A 301 -32.92 19.65 -26.33
N GLU A 302 -33.51 20.63 -25.65
CA GLU A 302 -33.00 21.21 -24.40
C GLU A 302 -32.73 20.14 -23.32
N SER A 303 -33.48 19.03 -23.34
CA SER A 303 -33.29 17.87 -22.46
C SER A 303 -31.94 17.17 -22.64
N THR A 304 -31.48 16.98 -23.88
CA THR A 304 -30.19 16.36 -24.19
C THR A 304 -29.04 17.27 -23.75
N LEU A 305 -29.17 18.57 -24.00
CA LEU A 305 -28.17 19.56 -23.56
C LEU A 305 -28.07 19.59 -22.03
N SER A 306 -29.20 19.48 -21.32
CA SER A 306 -29.21 19.36 -19.87
C SER A 306 -28.54 18.07 -19.38
N ARG A 307 -28.84 16.92 -20.01
CA ARG A 307 -28.23 15.62 -19.66
C ARG A 307 -26.73 15.57 -19.98
N ALA A 308 -26.31 16.15 -21.11
CA ALA A 308 -24.90 16.30 -21.44
C ALA A 308 -24.17 17.10 -20.36
N LYS A 309 -24.73 18.26 -19.97
CA LYS A 309 -24.17 19.11 -18.90
C LYS A 309 -24.08 18.38 -17.56
N SER A 310 -25.09 17.60 -17.16
CA SER A 310 -25.04 16.83 -15.90
C SER A 310 -23.97 15.75 -15.91
N LEU A 311 -23.60 15.22 -17.08
CA LEU A 311 -22.51 14.25 -17.26
C LEU A 311 -21.15 14.93 -17.55
N GLY A 312 -21.06 16.25 -17.44
CA GLY A 312 -19.83 17.01 -17.71
C GLY A 312 -19.47 17.18 -19.18
N TYR A 313 -20.37 16.81 -20.11
CA TYR A 313 -20.14 16.87 -21.55
C TYR A 313 -20.63 18.16 -22.19
N GLN A 314 -19.87 18.66 -23.17
CA GLN A 314 -20.15 19.90 -23.90
C GLN A 314 -20.40 19.63 -25.38
N ILE A 315 -21.58 19.10 -25.71
CA ILE A 315 -21.92 18.66 -27.08
C ILE A 315 -22.01 19.79 -28.14
N ASN A 316 -21.89 21.06 -27.75
CA ASN A 316 -21.95 22.21 -28.66
C ASN A 316 -20.59 22.62 -29.24
N LEU A 317 -19.51 21.94 -28.86
CA LEU A 317 -18.17 22.20 -29.38
C LEU A 317 -17.90 21.38 -30.66
N PRO A 318 -16.98 21.82 -31.51
CA PRO A 318 -16.49 21.00 -32.61
C PRO A 318 -15.66 19.83 -32.05
N TYR A 319 -16.02 18.61 -32.45
CA TYR A 319 -15.30 17.39 -32.07
C TYR A 319 -14.78 16.64 -33.29
N ILE A 320 -13.65 15.96 -33.12
CA ILE A 320 -13.16 14.93 -34.03
C ILE A 320 -13.26 13.56 -33.34
N CYS A 321 -13.66 12.54 -34.09
CA CYS A 321 -13.68 11.17 -33.58
C CYS A 321 -12.36 10.46 -33.90
N ILE A 322 -11.82 9.81 -32.88
CA ILE A 322 -10.67 8.93 -32.92
C ILE A 322 -11.17 7.57 -32.42
N VAL A 323 -10.84 6.51 -33.15
CA VAL A 323 -11.14 5.13 -32.80
C VAL A 323 -9.83 4.40 -32.57
N ALA A 324 -9.74 3.66 -31.47
CA ALA A 324 -8.60 2.81 -31.18
C ALA A 324 -9.08 1.39 -30.88
N ARG A 325 -8.39 0.38 -31.40
CA ARG A 325 -8.64 -1.03 -31.09
C ARG A 325 -7.47 -1.59 -30.29
N PRO A 326 -7.68 -2.10 -29.07
CA PRO A 326 -6.66 -2.85 -28.36
C PRO A 326 -6.45 -4.21 -29.00
N GLU A 327 -5.19 -4.58 -29.21
CA GLU A 327 -4.79 -5.86 -29.79
C GLU A 327 -4.12 -6.75 -28.74
N GLN A 328 -4.10 -8.06 -28.99
CA GLN A 328 -3.40 -9.05 -28.17
C GLN A 328 -3.82 -9.09 -26.69
N LEU A 329 -5.03 -8.61 -26.35
CA LEU A 329 -5.53 -8.55 -24.97
C LEU A 329 -5.46 -9.89 -24.22
N LYS A 330 -5.84 -10.99 -24.87
CA LYS A 330 -5.79 -12.34 -24.28
C LYS A 330 -4.36 -12.82 -24.06
N GLU A 331 -3.47 -12.59 -25.03
CA GLU A 331 -2.06 -12.98 -24.94
C GLU A 331 -1.35 -12.17 -23.84
N GLY A 332 -1.61 -10.86 -23.79
CA GLY A 332 -1.15 -9.98 -22.72
C GLY A 332 -1.62 -10.43 -21.34
N PHE A 333 -2.89 -10.79 -21.18
CA PHE A 333 -3.40 -11.33 -19.92
C PHE A 333 -2.77 -12.69 -19.56
N HIS A 334 -2.68 -13.63 -20.50
CA HIS A 334 -2.09 -14.95 -20.24
C HIS A 334 -0.59 -14.90 -19.91
N SER A 335 0.11 -13.85 -20.34
CA SER A 335 1.51 -13.61 -19.92
C SER A 335 1.63 -13.24 -18.43
N MET A 336 0.56 -12.71 -17.82
CA MET A 336 0.49 -12.30 -16.41
C MET A 336 -0.02 -13.45 -15.53
N THR A 337 0.78 -14.50 -15.39
CA THR A 337 0.38 -15.75 -14.69
C THR A 337 0.14 -15.60 -13.19
N HIS A 338 0.53 -14.47 -12.60
CA HIS A 338 0.36 -14.15 -11.20
C HIS A 338 -1.01 -13.55 -10.85
N LEU A 339 -1.78 -13.12 -11.85
CA LEU A 339 -3.11 -12.57 -11.62
C LEU A 339 -4.06 -13.68 -11.19
N THR A 340 -4.77 -13.44 -10.09
CA THR A 340 -5.82 -14.36 -9.59
C THR A 340 -7.23 -13.95 -10.05
N ILE A 341 -7.33 -12.82 -10.75
CA ILE A 341 -8.57 -12.31 -11.35
C ILE A 341 -8.88 -13.01 -12.67
N THR A 342 -10.14 -12.99 -13.10
CA THR A 342 -10.55 -13.52 -14.40
C THR A 342 -10.17 -12.58 -15.55
N PHE A 343 -10.05 -13.12 -16.76
CA PHE A 343 -9.85 -12.31 -17.97
C PHE A 343 -10.91 -11.22 -18.12
N ASP A 344 -12.19 -11.55 -17.86
CA ASP A 344 -13.29 -10.60 -18.01
C ASP A 344 -13.19 -9.44 -17.00
N HIS A 345 -12.81 -9.74 -15.75
CA HIS A 345 -12.60 -8.70 -14.74
C HIS A 345 -11.41 -7.80 -15.11
N TRP A 346 -10.29 -8.41 -15.50
CA TRP A 346 -9.11 -7.68 -15.97
C TRP A 346 -9.41 -6.79 -17.17
N LEU A 347 -10.13 -7.33 -18.16
CA LEU A 347 -10.51 -6.61 -19.38
C LEU A 347 -11.39 -5.41 -19.04
N HIS A 348 -12.36 -5.59 -18.15
CA HIS A 348 -13.20 -4.49 -17.69
C HIS A 348 -12.36 -3.39 -17.00
N GLU A 349 -11.45 -3.74 -16.09
CA GLU A 349 -10.55 -2.75 -15.49
C GLU A 349 -9.69 -2.04 -16.54
N CYS A 350 -9.09 -2.80 -17.46
CA CYS A 350 -8.25 -2.29 -18.54
C CYS A 350 -8.99 -1.26 -19.40
N ILE A 351 -10.23 -1.56 -19.81
CA ILE A 351 -11.09 -0.65 -20.57
C ILE A 351 -11.33 0.65 -19.79
N ARG A 352 -11.68 0.57 -18.50
CA ARG A 352 -11.92 1.77 -17.68
C ARG A 352 -10.66 2.64 -17.54
N HIS A 353 -9.49 2.02 -17.40
CA HIS A 353 -8.21 2.75 -17.41
C HIS A 353 -7.95 3.42 -18.76
N MET A 354 -8.24 2.75 -19.88
CA MET A 354 -8.12 3.35 -21.21
C MET A 354 -8.99 4.60 -21.36
N GLU A 355 -10.25 4.54 -20.94
CA GLU A 355 -11.18 5.67 -20.99
C GLU A 355 -10.71 6.83 -20.11
N GLU A 356 -10.27 6.52 -18.89
CA GLU A 356 -9.77 7.51 -17.93
C GLU A 356 -8.49 8.21 -18.42
N GLU A 357 -7.51 7.45 -18.92
CA GLU A 357 -6.26 8.01 -19.43
C GLU A 357 -6.51 8.84 -20.69
N ALA A 358 -7.43 8.42 -21.57
CA ALA A 358 -7.85 9.23 -22.72
C ALA A 358 -8.39 10.60 -22.27
N GLU A 359 -9.29 10.62 -21.29
CA GLU A 359 -9.83 11.86 -20.74
C GLU A 359 -8.77 12.73 -20.04
N ASN A 360 -7.86 12.11 -19.27
CA ASN A 360 -6.78 12.80 -18.57
C ASN A 360 -5.80 13.46 -19.55
N ILE A 361 -5.45 12.79 -20.65
CA ILE A 361 -4.59 13.35 -21.69
C ILE A 361 -5.27 14.55 -22.37
N ALA A 362 -6.58 14.47 -22.64
CA ALA A 362 -7.34 15.59 -23.20
C ALA A 362 -7.33 16.79 -22.24
N LYS A 363 -7.60 16.56 -20.95
CA LYS A 363 -7.53 17.59 -19.90
C LYS A 363 -6.15 18.22 -19.79
N SER A 364 -5.08 17.43 -19.90
CA SER A 364 -3.68 17.93 -19.88
C SER A 364 -3.36 18.86 -21.04
N MET A 365 -4.13 18.77 -22.13
CA MET A 365 -4.05 19.64 -23.31
C MET A 365 -5.08 20.77 -23.27
N ALA A 366 -5.80 20.94 -22.15
CA ALA A 366 -6.92 21.85 -21.98
C ALA A 366 -8.06 21.64 -23.00
N LEU A 367 -8.28 20.39 -23.43
CA LEU A 367 -9.33 19.99 -24.36
C LEU A 367 -10.47 19.28 -23.63
N LYS A 368 -11.69 19.42 -24.15
CA LYS A 368 -12.83 18.58 -23.78
C LYS A 368 -12.80 17.27 -24.56
N SER A 369 -13.26 16.20 -23.92
CA SER A 369 -13.41 14.90 -24.56
C SER A 369 -14.65 14.15 -24.09
N MET A 370 -15.19 13.31 -24.96
CA MET A 370 -16.16 12.26 -24.61
C MET A 370 -15.54 10.93 -25.02
N VAL A 371 -15.49 9.96 -24.12
CA VAL A 371 -14.84 8.67 -24.36
C VAL A 371 -15.82 7.56 -23.99
N THR A 372 -15.84 6.51 -24.80
CA THR A 372 -16.60 5.28 -24.53
C THR A 372 -15.91 4.09 -25.17
N TYR A 373 -16.13 2.89 -24.63
CA TYR A 373 -15.70 1.64 -25.24
C TYR A 373 -16.89 0.82 -25.72
N GLN A 374 -16.95 0.54 -27.02
CA GLN A 374 -18.06 -0.17 -27.65
C GLN A 374 -17.54 -1.07 -28.77
N GLN A 375 -18.11 -2.27 -28.93
CA GLN A 375 -17.75 -3.20 -30.01
C GLN A 375 -16.24 -3.49 -30.11
N GLU A 376 -15.56 -3.65 -28.96
CA GLU A 376 -14.10 -3.86 -28.89
C GLU A 376 -13.25 -2.67 -29.37
N GLU A 377 -13.84 -1.47 -29.44
CA GLU A 377 -13.20 -0.25 -29.89
C GLU A 377 -13.35 0.85 -28.83
N LEU A 378 -12.24 1.54 -28.53
CA LEU A 378 -12.23 2.79 -27.77
C LEU A 378 -12.56 3.95 -28.71
N ILE A 379 -13.67 4.63 -28.46
CA ILE A 379 -14.17 5.76 -29.24
C ILE A 379 -13.96 7.04 -28.44
N ILE A 380 -13.24 7.99 -29.02
CA ILE A 380 -12.86 9.26 -28.39
C ILE A 380 -13.34 10.40 -29.28
N PHE A 381 -14.25 11.23 -28.77
CA PHE A 381 -14.57 12.53 -29.34
C PHE A 381 -13.69 13.59 -28.67
N LEU A 382 -12.73 14.13 -29.39
CA LEU A 382 -11.80 15.14 -28.91
C LEU A 382 -12.18 16.53 -29.44
N GLU A 383 -12.24 17.53 -28.58
CA GLU A 383 -12.50 18.91 -28.97
C GLU A 383 -11.46 19.40 -29.97
N VAL A 384 -11.89 20.14 -30.98
CA VAL A 384 -11.02 20.77 -31.98
C VAL A 384 -10.99 22.27 -31.76
N ASN A 385 -9.91 22.78 -31.20
CA ASN A 385 -9.71 24.23 -31.01
C ASN A 385 -8.47 24.77 -31.74
N HIS A 386 -7.71 23.90 -32.42
CA HIS A 386 -6.52 24.24 -33.15
C HIS A 386 -6.77 24.30 -34.67
N PRO A 387 -6.20 25.28 -35.41
CA PRO A 387 -6.36 25.37 -36.87
C PRO A 387 -5.76 24.18 -37.64
N ASP A 388 -4.66 23.60 -37.13
CA ASP A 388 -4.14 22.32 -37.61
C ASP A 388 -4.70 21.17 -36.77
N VAL A 389 -5.86 20.66 -37.19
CA VAL A 389 -6.58 19.58 -36.52
C VAL A 389 -5.77 18.28 -36.52
N ILE A 390 -5.04 18.00 -37.61
CA ILE A 390 -4.28 16.76 -37.77
C ILE A 390 -3.11 16.75 -36.79
N LEU A 391 -2.38 17.86 -36.65
CA LEU A 391 -1.30 17.98 -35.69
C LEU A 391 -1.81 17.79 -34.25
N GLN A 392 -2.91 18.44 -33.88
CA GLN A 392 -3.50 18.32 -32.54
C GLN A 392 -3.84 16.85 -32.22
N VAL A 393 -4.49 16.16 -33.15
CA VAL A 393 -4.87 14.75 -33.03
C VAL A 393 -3.64 13.85 -32.92
N LYS A 394 -2.63 14.08 -33.75
CA LYS A 394 -1.36 13.33 -33.69
C LYS A 394 -0.68 13.49 -32.33
N THR A 395 -0.58 14.72 -31.82
CA THR A 395 0.01 14.98 -30.50
C THR A 395 -0.77 14.27 -29.40
N TYR A 396 -2.11 14.32 -29.44
CA TYR A 396 -2.97 13.61 -28.49
C TYR A 396 -2.75 12.09 -28.54
N ILE A 397 -2.79 11.47 -29.74
CA ILE A 397 -2.58 10.03 -29.92
C ILE A 397 -1.18 9.62 -29.45
N SER A 398 -0.14 10.38 -29.77
CA SER A 398 1.22 10.09 -29.32
C SER A 398 1.35 10.09 -27.79
N LYS A 399 0.73 11.08 -27.11
CA LYS A 399 0.73 11.14 -25.65
C LYS A 399 -0.05 9.98 -25.02
N LEU A 400 -1.24 9.69 -25.53
CA LEU A 400 -2.07 8.59 -25.04
C LEU A 400 -1.41 7.23 -25.26
N ARG A 401 -0.77 7.02 -26.42
CA ARG A 401 -0.01 5.81 -26.73
C ARG A 401 1.17 5.62 -25.77
N ALA A 402 1.99 6.65 -25.57
CA ALA A 402 3.13 6.58 -24.65
C ALA A 402 2.68 6.24 -23.23
N ARG A 403 1.59 6.86 -22.77
CA ARG A 403 1.01 6.59 -21.45
C ARG A 403 0.49 5.16 -21.34
N TYR A 404 -0.22 4.66 -22.35
CA TYR A 404 -0.76 3.31 -22.32
C TYR A 404 0.33 2.24 -22.36
N GLN A 405 1.34 2.43 -23.21
CA GLN A 405 2.48 1.51 -23.32
C GLN A 405 3.30 1.44 -22.02
N PHE A 406 3.40 2.56 -21.30
CA PHE A 406 4.03 2.60 -19.97
C PHE A 406 3.24 1.80 -18.91
N LEU A 407 1.91 1.85 -18.97
CA LEU A 407 1.04 1.17 -18.00
C LEU A 407 0.81 -0.31 -18.35
N TYR A 408 0.78 -0.64 -19.64
CA TYR A 408 0.49 -1.95 -20.21
C TYR A 408 1.53 -2.32 -21.29
N PRO A 409 2.76 -2.72 -20.91
CA PRO A 409 3.82 -2.99 -21.88
C PRO A 409 3.51 -4.10 -22.89
N THR A 410 2.60 -5.02 -22.55
CA THR A 410 2.22 -6.20 -23.35
C THR A 410 1.01 -5.97 -24.26
N VAL A 411 0.37 -4.81 -24.22
CA VAL A 411 -0.84 -4.52 -25.02
C VAL A 411 -0.55 -3.42 -26.03
N SER A 412 -0.83 -3.68 -27.30
CA SER A 412 -0.72 -2.68 -28.38
C SER A 412 -2.09 -2.08 -28.73
N LEU A 413 -2.07 -0.86 -29.30
CA LEU A 413 -3.26 -0.15 -29.77
C LEU A 413 -3.10 0.21 -31.25
N THR A 414 -4.05 -0.21 -32.08
CA THR A 414 -4.22 0.32 -33.45
C THR A 414 -5.19 1.48 -33.46
N TRP A 415 -4.95 2.47 -34.33
CA TRP A 415 -5.64 3.77 -34.30
C TRP A 415 -6.20 4.11 -35.69
N GLY A 416 -7.38 4.73 -35.72
CA GLY A 416 -7.96 5.38 -36.88
C GLY A 416 -8.67 6.68 -36.47
N PHE A 417 -8.68 7.70 -37.33
CA PHE A 417 -9.41 8.95 -37.05
C PHE A 417 -10.03 9.52 -38.34
N ARG A 418 -11.07 10.36 -38.22
CA ARG A 418 -11.73 11.01 -39.38
C ARG A 418 -11.84 12.51 -39.18
N SER A 419 -11.27 13.29 -40.09
CA SER A 419 -11.46 14.73 -40.17
C SER A 419 -12.78 15.06 -40.88
N SER A 420 -13.85 15.24 -40.11
CA SER A 420 -15.03 15.95 -40.59
C SER A 420 -15.27 17.12 -39.64
N THR A 421 -15.06 18.34 -40.13
CA THR A 421 -15.25 19.56 -39.34
C THR A 421 -16.73 19.97 -39.36
N GLY A 422 -17.30 20.25 -38.18
CA GLY A 422 -18.66 20.80 -38.01
C GLY A 422 -19.49 20.13 -36.91
N THR A 423 -20.48 20.83 -36.35
CA THR A 423 -21.38 20.30 -35.31
C THR A 423 -22.28 19.15 -35.81
N HIS A 424 -22.60 19.12 -37.10
CA HIS A 424 -23.29 18.01 -37.77
C HIS A 424 -22.38 16.81 -38.04
N ALA A 425 -21.06 16.96 -37.89
CA ALA A 425 -20.10 15.89 -38.10
C ALA A 425 -20.13 14.86 -36.96
N LEU A 426 -20.50 15.27 -35.74
CA LEU A 426 -20.69 14.38 -34.60
C LEU A 426 -21.69 13.26 -34.97
N LEU A 427 -22.88 13.61 -35.46
CA LEU A 427 -23.93 12.66 -35.86
C LEU A 427 -23.54 11.73 -37.02
N LEU A 428 -22.72 12.21 -37.97
CA LEU A 428 -22.26 11.39 -39.11
C LEU A 428 -21.16 10.41 -38.74
N VAL A 429 -20.26 10.81 -37.84
CA VAL A 429 -19.12 9.98 -37.44
C VAL A 429 -19.53 8.88 -36.48
N ILE A 430 -20.51 9.14 -35.60
CA ILE A 430 -20.95 8.10 -34.69
C ILE A 430 -21.69 6.95 -35.41
N LYS A 431 -22.28 7.21 -36.59
CA LYS A 431 -23.01 6.17 -37.37
C LYS A 431 -22.15 5.04 -37.92
N LYS A 432 -20.83 5.23 -38.08
CA LYS A 432 -19.95 4.22 -38.71
C LYS A 432 -18.51 4.21 -38.13
N PRO A 433 -18.30 3.82 -36.86
CA PRO A 433 -16.96 3.76 -36.25
C PRO A 433 -16.06 2.71 -36.92
N THR A 434 -16.63 1.55 -37.29
CA THR A 434 -15.91 0.38 -37.82
C THR A 434 -15.27 0.62 -39.21
N GLU A 435 -15.75 1.60 -39.98
CA GLU A 435 -15.12 1.99 -41.27
C GLU A 435 -13.83 2.79 -41.07
N LEU A 436 -13.57 3.34 -39.88
CA LEU A 436 -12.41 4.20 -39.57
C LEU A 436 -11.11 3.42 -39.39
N LEU A 437 -11.18 2.21 -38.82
CA LEU A 437 -10.02 1.34 -38.68
C LEU A 437 -9.53 0.83 -40.04
N LYS A 438 -10.43 0.56 -41.00
CA LYS A 438 -10.04 0.18 -42.38
C LYS A 438 -9.34 1.29 -43.15
N LEU A 439 -9.59 2.56 -42.80
CA LEU A 439 -8.87 3.72 -43.33
C LEU A 439 -7.50 3.86 -42.64
N GLY A 440 -7.42 3.66 -41.33
CA GLY A 440 -6.16 3.64 -40.57
C GLY A 440 -5.23 2.47 -40.92
N GLU A 441 -5.76 1.27 -41.13
CA GLU A 441 -5.03 0.06 -41.58
C GLU A 441 -4.49 0.18 -43.01
N LYS A 442 -5.06 1.08 -43.84
CA LYS A 442 -4.48 1.44 -45.14
C LYS A 442 -3.40 2.52 -45.04
N GLU A 443 -3.39 3.31 -43.97
CA GLU A 443 -2.38 4.33 -43.68
C GLU A 443 -1.22 3.80 -42.79
N THR A 444 -1.28 2.54 -42.33
CA THR A 444 -0.18 1.90 -41.58
C THR A 444 1.04 1.57 -42.44
N ASP A 445 0.95 1.71 -43.77
CA ASP A 445 2.10 1.80 -44.66
C ASP A 445 2.17 3.21 -45.27
N LEU A 446 3.33 3.87 -45.13
CA LEU A 446 3.71 5.21 -45.63
C LEU A 446 3.44 6.36 -44.65
N ILE A 447 4.43 6.75 -43.84
CA ILE A 447 5.54 7.63 -44.30
C ILE A 447 5.47 7.94 -45.81
N ARG A 448 4.55 8.84 -46.23
CA ARG A 448 4.71 9.88 -47.27
C ARG A 448 3.34 10.41 -47.68
N CYS A 449 3.07 11.65 -47.32
CA CYS A 449 2.02 12.46 -47.92
C CYS A 449 2.40 12.76 -49.39
N PRO A 450 1.51 12.49 -50.37
CA PRO A 450 1.16 13.58 -51.28
C PRO A 450 -0.33 13.64 -51.63
N TYR A 451 -0.86 14.86 -51.59
CA TYR A 451 -1.98 15.39 -52.39
C TYR A 451 -3.38 14.75 -52.27
N LEU A 452 -4.31 15.58 -51.78
CA LEU A 452 -5.59 15.83 -52.47
C LEU A 452 -6.08 17.24 -52.14
N LEU A 453 -5.53 18.20 -52.89
CA LEU A 453 -6.07 19.54 -53.10
C LEU A 453 -6.80 19.53 -54.46
N THR A 454 -7.97 20.18 -54.51
CA THR A 454 -8.78 20.53 -55.70
C THR A 454 -9.50 19.36 -56.37
N GLN A 455 -10.79 19.42 -56.72
CA GLN A 455 -11.46 20.46 -57.49
C GLN A 455 -12.92 20.69 -57.05
N LEU A 456 -13.25 21.97 -56.83
CA LEU A 456 -14.59 22.53 -57.05
C LEU A 456 -14.78 22.74 -58.55
N PRO A 457 -15.97 22.51 -59.15
CA PRO A 457 -16.30 23.10 -60.43
C PRO A 457 -16.72 24.56 -60.22
N ILE A 458 -16.06 25.46 -60.95
CA ILE A 458 -16.52 26.82 -61.18
C ILE A 458 -17.33 26.79 -62.47
N GLU A 459 -18.65 26.88 -62.35
CA GLU A 459 -19.53 27.86 -63.01
C GLU A 459 -20.94 27.78 -62.40
#